data_AF-A0A094CT19-F1
#
_entry.id   AF-A0A094CT19-F1
#
_cell.length_a   1.000
_cell.length_b   1.000
_cell.length_c   1.000
_cell.angle_alpha   90.00
_cell.angle_beta   90.00
_cell.angle_gamma   90.00
#
_symmetry.space_group_name_H-M   'P 1'
#
loop_
_entity.id
_entity.type
_entity.pdbx_description
1 polymer ?
#
loop_
_entity_poly.entity_id
_entity_poly.type
_entity_poly.pdbx_seq_one_letter_code
_entity_poly.pdbx_strand_id
1 'polypeptide(L)'
;MEGTPLSNACEWLAANPSESMDVASRLFKVPKSSIQSRITRAALRKPPHGGQNRVLSTGQTEALKAWITEQYHLGLGANRHMVYRAVCHLRSVGF
;
A
#
# COMPACT_ATOMS: atom_id res chain seq x y z
N MET A 1 -11.09 3.33 20.96
CA MET A 1 -9.93 4.07 20.43
C MET A 1 -10.51 5.35 19.86
N GLU A 2 -10.36 6.48 20.55
CA GLU A 2 -11.00 7.74 20.10
C GLU A 2 -10.35 8.20 18.79
N GLY A 3 -11.14 8.24 17.73
CA GLY A 3 -10.68 8.73 16.43
C GLY A 3 -10.38 10.23 16.48
N THR A 4 -9.38 10.68 15.72
CA THR A 4 -9.10 12.12 15.58
C THR A 4 -10.35 12.86 15.07
N PRO A 5 -10.56 14.15 15.41
CA PRO A 5 -11.71 14.92 14.93
C PRO A 5 -11.88 14.89 13.41
N LEU A 6 -10.77 14.83 12.66
CA LEU A 6 -10.76 14.70 11.20
C LEU A 6 -11.22 13.31 10.72
N SER A 7 -10.92 12.23 11.45
CA SER A 7 -11.44 10.89 11.12
C SER A 7 -12.94 10.84 11.34
N ASN A 8 -13.39 11.32 12.50
CA ASN A 8 -14.81 11.31 12.87
C ASN A 8 -15.63 12.16 11.90
N ALA A 9 -15.11 13.30 11.43
CA ALA A 9 -15.75 14.12 10.40
C ALA A 9 -15.91 13.38 9.06
N CYS A 10 -14.87 12.66 8.62
CA CYS A 10 -14.93 11.88 7.38
C CYS A 10 -15.88 10.68 7.49
N GLU A 11 -15.87 9.99 8.63
CA GLU A 11 -16.75 8.84 8.90
C GLU A 11 -18.21 9.28 8.98
N TRP A 12 -18.49 10.41 9.65
CA TRP A 12 -19.83 10.98 9.72
C TRP A 12 -20.36 11.41 8.35
N LEU A 13 -19.53 12.03 7.49
CA LEU A 13 -19.92 12.36 6.12
C LEU A 13 -20.18 11.11 5.27
N ALA A 14 -19.41 10.04 5.46
CA ALA A 14 -19.65 8.77 4.76
C ALA A 14 -20.98 8.13 5.18
N ALA A 15 -21.37 8.28 6.46
CA ALA A 15 -22.66 7.81 6.98
C ALA A 15 -23.85 8.70 6.59
N ASN A 16 -23.62 9.98 6.23
CA ASN A 16 -24.65 10.97 5.91
C ASN A 16 -24.38 11.62 4.53
N PRO A 17 -24.59 10.90 3.41
CA PRO A 17 -24.20 11.37 2.07
C PRO A 17 -24.98 12.59 1.57
N SER A 18 -26.15 12.89 2.14
CA SER A 18 -26.95 14.07 1.81
C SER A 18 -26.44 15.35 2.48
N GLU A 19 -25.55 15.22 3.46
CA GLU A 19 -25.02 16.34 4.24
C GLU A 19 -23.79 16.97 3.59
N SER A 20 -23.63 18.27 3.80
CA SER A 20 -22.50 19.01 3.22
C SER A 20 -21.23 18.94 4.08
N MET A 21 -20.06 19.07 3.44
CA MET A 21 -18.79 19.17 4.17
C MET A 21 -18.72 20.39 5.09
N ASP A 22 -19.50 21.44 4.81
CA ASP A 22 -19.62 22.62 5.67
C ASP A 22 -20.29 22.27 7.01
N VAL A 23 -21.27 21.37 7.00
CA VAL A 23 -21.92 20.86 8.23
C VAL A 23 -20.92 20.06 9.06
N ALA A 24 -20.19 19.13 8.43
CA ALA A 24 -19.16 18.35 9.11
C ALA A 24 -18.03 19.24 9.66
N SER A 25 -17.64 20.29 8.93
CA SER A 25 -16.63 21.25 9.39
C SER A 25 -17.05 21.95 10.68
N ARG A 26 -18.32 22.38 10.75
CA ARG A 26 -18.90 23.02 11.94
C ARG A 26 -19.04 22.06 13.11
N LEU A 27 -19.54 20.85 12.85
CA LEU A 27 -19.82 19.83 13.85
C LEU A 27 -18.55 19.33 14.55
N PHE A 28 -17.51 19.03 13.77
CA PHE A 28 -16.26 18.46 14.28
C PHE A 28 -15.15 19.50 14.53
N LYS A 29 -15.42 20.78 14.26
CA LYS A 29 -14.46 21.88 14.38
C LYS A 29 -13.16 21.63 13.59
N VAL A 30 -13.29 21.06 12.39
CA VAL A 30 -12.17 20.78 11.49
C VAL A 30 -12.31 21.64 10.23
N PRO A 31 -11.23 22.26 9.71
CA PRO A 31 -11.31 23.03 8.47
C PRO A 31 -11.83 22.17 7.30
N LYS A 32 -12.76 22.73 6.52
CA LYS A 32 -13.30 22.10 5.31
C LYS A 32 -12.20 21.62 4.35
N SER A 33 -11.14 22.42 4.19
CA SER A 33 -9.98 22.05 3.36
C SER A 33 -9.31 20.75 3.82
N SER A 34 -9.22 20.51 5.12
CA SER A 34 -8.64 19.27 5.68
C SER A 34 -9.52 18.06 5.38
N ILE A 35 -10.84 18.20 5.52
CA ILE A 35 -11.82 17.15 5.20
C ILE A 35 -11.76 16.82 3.71
N GLN A 36 -11.87 17.84 2.85
CA GLN A 36 -11.78 17.69 1.39
C GLN A 36 -10.47 17.02 0.97
N SER A 37 -9.35 17.50 1.51
CA SER A 37 -8.03 16.97 1.18
C SER A 37 -7.87 15.50 1.58
N ARG A 38 -8.44 15.09 2.73
CA ARG A 38 -8.43 13.69 3.18
C ARG A 38 -9.30 12.81 2.29
N ILE A 39 -10.50 13.25 1.94
CA ILE A 39 -11.40 12.53 1.03
C ILE A 39 -10.74 12.37 -0.35
N THR A 40 -10.21 13.45 -0.93
CA THR A 40 -9.55 13.41 -2.24
C THR A 40 -8.33 12.50 -2.24
N ARG A 41 -7.49 12.53 -1.19
CA ARG A 41 -6.35 11.60 -1.07
C ARG A 41 -6.78 10.14 -0.91
N ALA A 42 -7.91 9.87 -0.26
CA ALA A 42 -8.44 8.52 -0.12
C ALA A 42 -9.03 8.00 -1.45
N ALA A 43 -9.70 8.87 -2.20
CA ALA A 43 -10.24 8.56 -3.53
C ALA A 43 -9.14 8.31 -4.57
N LEU A 44 -8.03 9.05 -4.48
CA LEU A 44 -6.82 8.77 -5.21
C LEU A 44 -6.20 7.49 -4.65
N ARG A 45 -6.64 6.33 -5.15
CA ARG A 45 -5.85 5.10 -5.10
C ARG A 45 -4.50 5.41 -5.71
N LYS A 46 -3.53 5.80 -4.88
CA LYS A 46 -2.17 5.99 -5.35
C LYS A 46 -1.75 4.66 -5.94
N PRO A 47 -1.36 4.59 -7.24
CA PRO A 47 -0.67 3.40 -7.71
C PRO A 47 0.50 3.18 -6.75
N PRO A 48 0.76 1.93 -6.31
CA PRO A 48 1.87 1.66 -5.41
C PRO A 48 3.11 2.30 -6.01
N HIS A 49 3.70 3.25 -5.29
CA HIS A 49 4.94 3.90 -5.70
C HIS A 49 5.96 2.79 -6.00
N GLY A 50 6.51 2.77 -7.22
CA GLY A 50 7.51 1.77 -7.65
C GLY A 50 7.05 0.72 -8.68
N GLY A 51 5.83 0.82 -9.24
CA GLY A 51 5.29 -0.17 -10.18
C GLY A 51 6.05 -0.35 -11.50
N GLN A 52 6.78 0.66 -11.98
CA GLN A 52 7.53 0.59 -13.24
C GLN A 52 8.99 0.11 -13.10
N ASN A 53 9.51 0.00 -11.87
CA ASN A 53 10.84 -0.54 -11.59
C ASN A 53 10.76 -2.00 -11.09
N ARG A 54 9.78 -2.78 -11.58
CA ARG A 54 9.70 -4.20 -11.25
C ARG A 54 10.82 -4.93 -11.98
N VAL A 55 11.89 -5.23 -11.23
CA VAL A 55 13.05 -6.01 -11.71
C VAL A 55 12.63 -7.44 -12.08
N LEU A 56 11.57 -7.96 -11.46
CA LEU A 56 11.03 -9.29 -11.67
C LEU A 56 9.51 -9.21 -11.88
N SER A 57 8.96 -10.13 -12.67
CA SER A 57 7.52 -10.33 -12.79
C SER A 57 6.92 -10.84 -11.47
N THR A 58 5.58 -10.80 -11.35
CA THR A 58 4.90 -11.35 -10.17
C THR A 58 5.23 -12.83 -9.97
N GLY A 59 5.17 -13.64 -11.03
CA GLY A 59 5.49 -15.06 -10.97
C GLY A 59 6.95 -15.32 -10.61
N GLN A 60 7.89 -14.53 -11.13
CA GLN A 60 9.31 -14.61 -10.74
C GLN A 60 9.52 -14.24 -9.26
N THR A 61 8.76 -13.27 -8.76
CA THR A 61 8.82 -12.87 -7.35
C THR A 61 8.28 -13.97 -6.44
N GLU A 62 7.18 -14.63 -6.83
CA GLU A 62 6.61 -15.76 -6.09
C GLU A 62 7.54 -16.98 -6.10
N ALA A 63 8.11 -17.32 -7.26
CA ALA A 63 9.11 -18.38 -7.37
C ALA A 63 10.34 -18.10 -6.49
N LEU A 64 10.84 -16.86 -6.47
CA LEU A 64 11.96 -16.46 -5.61
C LEU A 64 11.62 -16.61 -4.13
N LYS A 65 10.42 -16.23 -3.70
CA LYS A 65 9.96 -16.40 -2.30
C LYS A 65 9.85 -17.87 -1.91
N ALA A 66 9.28 -18.70 -2.78
CA ALA A 66 9.17 -20.14 -2.55
C ALA A 66 10.56 -20.78 -2.41
N TRP A 67 11.47 -20.45 -3.33
CA TRP A 67 12.85 -20.92 -3.29
C TRP A 67 13.59 -20.46 -2.02
N ILE A 68 13.46 -19.19 -1.62
CA ILE A 68 14.05 -18.68 -0.36
C ILE A 68 13.55 -19.51 0.83
N THR A 69 12.23 -19.74 0.89
CA THR A 69 11.60 -20.54 1.95
C THR A 69 12.16 -21.96 1.98
N GLU A 70 12.32 -22.59 0.83
CA GLU A 70 12.93 -23.92 0.71
C GLU A 70 14.37 -23.96 1.23
N GLN A 71 15.19 -22.95 0.92
CA GLN A 71 16.57 -22.90 1.45
C GLN A 71 16.62 -22.87 2.98
N TYR A 72 15.65 -22.23 3.64
CA TYR A 72 15.53 -22.26 5.10
C TYR A 72 15.08 -23.63 5.62
N HIS A 73 14.15 -24.31 4.94
CA HIS A 73 13.74 -25.67 5.32
C HIS A 73 14.87 -26.68 5.18
N LEU A 74 15.78 -26.47 4.21
CA LEU A 74 16.99 -27.28 4.03
C LEU A 74 18.11 -26.93 5.03
N GLY A 75 17.91 -25.95 5.92
CA GLY A 75 18.93 -25.52 6.89
C GLY A 75 20.07 -24.70 6.30
N LEU A 76 20.01 -24.37 5.00
CA LEU A 76 21.03 -23.59 4.30
C LEU A 76 20.84 -22.08 4.51
N GLY A 77 19.58 -21.65 4.70
CA GLY A 77 19.19 -20.25 4.72
C GLY A 77 19.36 -19.58 3.35
N ALA A 78 18.94 -18.32 3.23
CA ALA A 78 19.09 -17.55 2.00
C ALA A 78 19.89 -16.27 2.27
N ASN A 79 21.19 -16.29 1.97
CA ASN A 79 22.03 -15.11 2.14
C ASN A 79 21.86 -14.11 0.98
N ARG A 80 22.33 -12.87 1.20
CA ARG A 80 22.20 -11.77 0.22
C ARG A 80 22.78 -12.11 -1.15
N HIS A 81 23.93 -12.79 -1.20
CA HIS A 81 24.59 -13.13 -2.47
C HIS A 81 23.82 -14.18 -3.26
N MET A 82 23.26 -15.17 -2.56
CA MET A 82 22.39 -16.20 -3.14
C MET A 82 21.15 -15.57 -3.76
N VAL A 83 20.45 -14.71 -3.00
CA VAL A 83 19.26 -14.01 -3.49
C VAL A 83 19.59 -13.11 -4.68
N TYR A 84 20.70 -12.36 -4.62
CA TYR A 84 21.12 -11.50 -5.74
C TYR A 84 21.38 -12.30 -7.02
N ARG A 85 22.09 -13.43 -6.92
CA ARG A 85 22.33 -14.32 -8.08
C ARG A 85 21.03 -14.88 -8.64
N ALA A 86 20.11 -15.32 -7.79
CA ALA A 86 18.80 -15.80 -8.21
C ALA A 86 18.00 -14.72 -8.95
N VAL A 87 18.00 -13.48 -8.44
CA VAL A 87 17.37 -12.33 -9.10
C VAL A 87 18.00 -12.06 -10.47
N CYS A 88 19.34 -12.05 -10.58
CA CYS A 88 20.03 -11.88 -11.85
C CYS A 88 19.68 -12.98 -12.85
N HIS A 89 19.60 -14.23 -12.39
CA HIS A 89 19.24 -15.37 -13.22
C HIS A 89 17.79 -15.24 -13.74
N LEU A 90 16.82 -15.00 -12.86
CA LEU A 90 15.41 -14.80 -13.24
C LEU A 90 15.24 -13.65 -14.22
N ARG A 91 16.03 -12.58 -14.08
CA ARG A 91 16.02 -11.45 -15.04
C ARG A 91 16.57 -11.82 -16.42
N SER A 92 17.55 -12.73 -16.50
CA SER A 92 18.14 -13.18 -17.77
C SER A 92 17.26 -14.16 -18.55
N VAL A 93 16.38 -14.88 -17.87
CA VAL A 93 15.46 -15.89 -18.46
C VAL A 93 14.20 -15.19 -18.98
N GLY A 94 14.33 -14.03 -19.64
CA GLY A 94 13.20 -13.25 -20.14
C GLY A 94 12.35 -14.05 -21.15
N PHE A 95 11.03 -13.98 -21.00
CA PHE A 95 10.05 -14.33 -22.04
C PHE A 95 9.87 -13.17 -23.02
#